data_AF-F4T910-F1
#
_entry.id   AF-F4T910-F1
#
_cell.length_a   1.000
_cell.length_b   1.000
_cell.length_c   1.000
_cell.angle_alpha   90.00
_cell.angle_beta   90.00
_cell.angle_gamma   90.00
#
_symmetry.space_group_name_H-M   'P 1'
#
loop_
_entity.id
_entity.type
_entity.pdbx_description
1 polymer ?
#
loop_
_entity_poly.entity_id
_entity_poly.type
_entity_poly.pdbx_seq_one_letter_code
_entity_poly.pdbx_strand_id
1 'polypeptide(L)'
;MQEIKENIRQQLCGFYITYDLWLKNGANPGGIFSRNCGLCASLWDYLELTGADKEAALEQLHIDFRNAGLNEVLPFNENKEHYHEEREHNMCHMNPARVAWVRAQTGQAAPIAEVRGWNACRAAMLKGDKS
;
A
#
# COMPACT_ATOMS: atom_id res chain seq x y z
N MET A 1 16.07 -15.89 -6.58
CA MET A 1 15.45 -15.43 -5.32
C MET A 1 15.58 -13.93 -5.08
N GLN A 2 16.79 -13.34 -5.17
CA GLN A 2 16.95 -11.91 -4.90
C GLN A 2 16.24 -11.00 -5.93
N GLU A 3 16.26 -11.40 -7.20
CA GLU A 3 15.56 -10.70 -8.28
C GLU A 3 14.03 -10.71 -8.14
N ILE A 4 13.44 -11.85 -7.76
CA ILE A 4 12.01 -11.97 -7.48
C ILE A 4 11.60 -11.04 -6.33
N LYS A 5 12.39 -11.02 -5.25
CA LYS A 5 12.15 -10.12 -4.12
C LYS A 5 12.23 -8.65 -4.51
N GLU A 6 13.19 -8.29 -5.37
CA GLU A 6 13.34 -6.93 -5.89
C GLU A 6 12.14 -6.52 -6.77
N ASN A 7 11.69 -7.41 -7.66
CA ASN A 7 10.51 -7.18 -8.50
C ASN A 7 9.24 -6.95 -7.67
N ILE A 8 9.01 -7.77 -6.63
CA ILE A 8 7.87 -7.59 -5.72
C ILE A 8 7.93 -6.23 -5.01
N ARG A 9 9.12 -5.80 -4.56
CA ARG A 9 9.29 -4.48 -3.93
C ARG A 9 9.03 -3.33 -4.89
N GLN A 10 9.42 -3.47 -6.15
CA GLN A 10 9.11 -2.49 -7.20
C GLN A 10 7.60 -2.41 -7.47
N GLN A 11 6.90 -3.54 -7.55
CA GLN A 11 5.44 -3.60 -7.71
C GLN A 11 4.72 -2.90 -6.55
N LEU A 12 5.10 -3.20 -5.31
CA LEU A 12 4.55 -2.54 -4.12
C LEU A 12 4.84 -1.02 -4.11
N CYS A 13 6.05 -0.60 -4.49
CA CYS A 13 6.36 0.83 -4.59
C CYS A 13 5.50 1.52 -5.66
N GLY A 14 5.34 0.91 -6.85
CA GLY A 14 4.45 1.42 -7.91
C GLY A 14 2.99 1.54 -7.45
N PHE A 15 2.50 0.52 -6.72
CA PHE A 15 1.20 0.56 -6.09
C PHE A 15 1.06 1.74 -5.13
N TYR A 16 1.99 1.91 -4.17
CA TYR A 16 1.90 3.00 -3.19
C TYR A 16 1.96 4.39 -3.83
N ILE A 17 2.82 4.59 -4.84
CA ILE A 17 2.89 5.85 -5.60
C ILE A 17 1.56 6.12 -6.32
N THR A 18 1.00 5.12 -7.00
CA THR A 18 -0.25 5.25 -7.74
C THR A 18 -1.42 5.53 -6.79
N TYR A 19 -1.47 4.85 -5.63
CA TYR A 19 -2.50 5.06 -4.61
C TYR A 19 -2.41 6.45 -3.98
N ASP A 20 -1.21 6.91 -3.61
CA ASP A 20 -1.01 8.27 -3.07
C ASP A 20 -1.41 9.35 -4.09
N LEU A 21 -1.10 9.16 -5.37
CA LEU A 21 -1.53 10.07 -6.44
C LEU A 21 -3.06 10.08 -6.57
N TRP A 22 -3.72 8.92 -6.49
CA TRP A 22 -5.17 8.84 -6.50
C TRP A 22 -5.80 9.57 -5.30
N LEU A 23 -5.24 9.42 -4.09
CA LEU A 23 -5.67 10.18 -2.90
C LEU A 23 -5.52 11.69 -3.10
N LYS A 24 -4.37 12.14 -3.61
CA LYS A 24 -4.10 13.57 -3.88
C LYS A 24 -5.05 14.18 -4.91
N ASN A 25 -5.53 13.38 -5.84
CA ASN A 25 -6.52 13.78 -6.84
C ASN A 25 -7.97 13.64 -6.34
N GLY A 26 -8.19 13.56 -5.02
CA GLY A 26 -9.52 13.52 -4.42
C GLY A 26 -10.21 12.15 -4.42
N ALA A 27 -9.44 11.07 -4.65
CA ALA A 27 -9.95 9.70 -4.71
C ALA A 27 -11.14 9.55 -5.68
N ASN A 28 -11.03 10.19 -6.85
CA ASN A 28 -12.09 10.20 -7.85
C ASN A 28 -12.51 8.77 -8.25
N PRO A 29 -13.83 8.51 -8.37
CA PRO A 29 -14.33 7.19 -8.76
C PRO A 29 -14.08 6.90 -10.25
N GLY A 30 -14.18 5.63 -10.64
CA GLY A 30 -14.09 5.18 -12.03
C GLY A 30 -12.68 4.80 -12.50
N GLY A 31 -11.69 4.80 -11.60
CA GLY A 31 -10.34 4.30 -11.85
C GLY A 31 -10.09 2.90 -11.28
N ILE A 32 -8.81 2.57 -11.12
CA ILE A 32 -8.32 1.29 -10.60
C ILE A 32 -8.75 1.07 -9.14
N PHE A 33 -8.76 2.14 -8.35
CA PHE A 33 -9.04 2.08 -6.92
C PHE A 33 -10.48 2.48 -6.62
N SER A 34 -11.03 1.82 -5.60
CA SER A 34 -12.35 2.14 -5.07
C SER A 34 -12.25 2.73 -3.65
N ARG A 35 -13.11 3.70 -3.37
CA ARG A 35 -13.19 4.41 -2.08
C ARG A 35 -13.62 3.52 -0.91
N ASN A 36 -14.23 2.38 -1.20
CA ASN A 36 -14.72 1.40 -0.23
C ASN A 36 -13.79 0.19 -0.02
N CYS A 37 -12.59 0.19 -0.61
CA CYS A 37 -11.63 -0.91 -0.50
C CYS A 37 -10.45 -0.57 0.42
N GLY A 38 -9.98 -1.57 1.18
CA GLY A 38 -8.69 -1.52 1.87
C GLY A 38 -7.51 -1.71 0.91
N LEU A 39 -6.28 -1.68 1.45
CA LEU A 39 -5.05 -1.79 0.64
C LEU A 39 -4.88 -3.15 -0.03
N CYS A 40 -5.27 -4.26 0.61
CA CYS A 40 -5.13 -5.60 0.03
C CYS A 40 -5.95 -5.76 -1.26
N ALA A 41 -7.22 -5.35 -1.23
CA ALA A 41 -8.08 -5.35 -2.42
C ALA A 41 -7.58 -4.35 -3.47
N SER A 42 -7.15 -3.16 -3.03
CA SER A 42 -6.61 -2.14 -3.95
C SER A 42 -5.32 -2.60 -4.65
N LEU A 43 -4.45 -3.33 -3.94
CA LEU A 43 -3.25 -3.92 -4.52
C LEU A 43 -3.61 -4.99 -5.55
N TRP A 44 -4.60 -5.83 -5.24
CA TRP A 44 -5.09 -6.85 -6.17
C TRP A 44 -5.55 -6.22 -7.49
N ASP A 45 -6.39 -5.19 -7.43
CA ASP A 45 -6.89 -4.48 -8.62
C ASP A 45 -5.75 -3.82 -9.43
N TYR A 46 -4.74 -3.27 -8.75
CA TYR A 46 -3.56 -2.71 -9.39
C TYR A 46 -2.71 -3.78 -10.10
N LEU A 47 -2.49 -4.93 -9.47
CA LEU A 47 -1.69 -6.01 -10.05
C LEU A 47 -2.42 -6.70 -11.21
N GLU A 48 -3.75 -6.80 -11.14
CA GLU A 48 -4.60 -7.23 -12.25
C GLU A 48 -4.36 -6.36 -13.49
N LEU A 49 -4.38 -5.04 -13.34
CA LEU A 49 -4.14 -4.11 -14.46
C LEU A 49 -2.74 -4.25 -15.05
N THR A 50 -1.73 -4.46 -14.20
CA THR A 50 -0.33 -4.53 -14.63
C THR A 50 0.10 -5.92 -15.13
N GLY A 51 -0.75 -6.94 -14.99
CA GLY A 51 -0.44 -8.32 -15.35
C GLY A 51 0.63 -8.98 -14.45
N ALA A 52 0.80 -8.45 -13.23
CA ALA A 52 1.80 -8.91 -12.27
C ALA A 52 1.29 -10.10 -11.43
N ASP A 53 2.22 -10.85 -10.83
CA ASP A 53 1.93 -11.89 -9.83
C ASP A 53 1.26 -11.26 -8.59
N LYS A 54 0.03 -11.68 -8.30
CA LYS A 54 -0.82 -11.07 -7.27
C LYS A 54 -0.51 -11.66 -5.91
N GLU A 55 -0.34 -12.97 -5.87
CA GLU A 55 -0.16 -13.77 -4.68
C GLU A 55 1.14 -13.40 -3.97
N ALA A 56 2.25 -13.32 -4.71
CA ALA A 56 3.55 -13.02 -4.12
C ALA A 56 3.64 -11.59 -3.57
N ALA A 57 3.03 -10.62 -4.26
CA ALA A 57 2.99 -9.24 -3.82
C ALA A 57 2.03 -9.03 -2.64
N LEU A 58 0.88 -9.70 -2.64
CA LEU A 58 -0.06 -9.66 -1.52
C LEU A 58 0.54 -10.31 -0.26
N GLU A 59 1.21 -11.45 -0.38
CA GLU A 59 1.93 -12.07 0.73
C GLU A 59 3.01 -11.13 1.28
N GLN A 60 3.75 -10.45 0.40
CA GLN A 60 4.75 -9.50 0.84
C GLN A 60 4.13 -8.29 1.56
N LEU A 61 2.96 -7.81 1.13
CA LEU A 61 2.20 -6.77 1.83
C LEU A 61 1.77 -7.23 3.24
N HIS A 62 1.27 -8.46 3.38
CA HIS A 62 0.93 -9.03 4.69
C HIS A 62 2.13 -9.18 5.61
N ILE A 63 3.30 -9.59 5.08
CA ILE A 63 4.55 -9.62 5.82
C ILE A 63 4.94 -8.22 6.32
N ASP A 64 4.77 -7.19 5.49
CA ASP A 64 5.06 -5.81 5.89
C ASP A 64 4.14 -5.34 7.04
N PHE A 65 2.85 -5.67 6.99
CA PHE A 65 1.92 -5.40 8.09
C PHE A 65 2.31 -6.12 9.38
N ARG A 66 2.62 -7.42 9.31
CA ARG A 66 3.05 -8.20 10.49
C ARG A 66 4.34 -7.67 11.11
N ASN A 67 5.32 -7.32 10.28
CA ASN A 67 6.57 -6.72 10.74
C ASN A 67 6.34 -5.36 11.42
N ALA A 68 5.23 -4.70 11.10
CA ALA A 68 4.78 -3.48 11.74
C ALA A 68 3.90 -3.66 12.99
N GLY A 69 3.70 -4.91 13.42
CA GLY A 69 2.79 -5.21 14.53
C GLY A 69 1.32 -5.00 14.21
N LEU A 70 0.96 -4.90 12.92
CA LEU A 70 -0.41 -4.73 12.46
C LEU A 70 -1.06 -6.08 12.14
N ASN A 71 -2.38 -6.12 12.16
CA ASN A 71 -3.15 -7.27 11.68
C ASN A 71 -3.01 -7.38 10.14
N GLU A 72 -2.73 -8.57 9.61
CA GLU A 72 -2.52 -8.74 8.17
C GLU A 72 -3.81 -8.63 7.32
N VAL A 73 -4.99 -8.84 7.93
CA VAL A 73 -6.30 -8.79 7.26
C VAL A 73 -6.97 -7.42 7.44
N LEU A 74 -6.90 -6.86 8.66
CA LEU A 74 -7.50 -5.58 9.05
C LEU A 74 -6.44 -4.64 9.68
N PRO A 75 -5.42 -4.22 8.92
CA PRO A 75 -4.25 -3.53 9.47
C PRO A 75 -4.53 -2.17 10.11
N PHE A 76 -5.68 -1.56 9.82
CA PHE A 76 -6.01 -0.19 10.23
C PHE A 76 -7.40 -0.06 10.86
N ASN A 77 -8.04 -1.18 11.18
CA ASN A 77 -9.37 -1.22 11.77
C ASN A 77 -9.33 -2.03 13.07
N GLU A 78 -10.09 -1.59 14.06
CA GLU A 78 -10.14 -2.24 15.39
C GLU A 78 -10.74 -3.65 15.31
N ASN A 79 -11.72 -3.82 14.43
CA ASN A 79 -12.47 -5.05 14.23
C ASN A 79 -13.11 -5.03 12.83
N LYS A 80 -13.86 -6.10 12.51
CA LYS A 80 -14.53 -6.25 11.21
C LYS A 80 -15.63 -5.22 11.04
N GLU A 81 -16.36 -4.91 12.10
CA GLU A 81 -17.49 -3.99 12.11
C GLU A 81 -17.05 -2.58 11.69
N HIS A 82 -15.94 -2.08 12.26
CA HIS A 82 -15.34 -0.81 11.87
C HIS A 82 -14.94 -0.80 10.37
N TYR A 83 -14.38 -1.89 9.85
CA TYR A 83 -14.10 -1.98 8.41
C TYR A 83 -15.38 -2.01 7.55
N HIS A 84 -16.42 -2.71 8.00
CA HIS A 84 -17.71 -2.74 7.32
C HIS A 84 -18.36 -1.36 7.27
N GLU A 85 -18.35 -0.61 8.38
CA GLU A 85 -18.83 0.77 8.43
C GLU A 85 -18.08 1.67 7.45
N GLU A 86 -16.74 1.63 7.42
CA GLU A 86 -15.95 2.38 6.43
C GLU A 86 -16.32 2.01 4.99
N ARG A 87 -16.48 0.72 4.71
CA ARG A 87 -16.77 0.18 3.38
C ARG A 87 -18.15 0.62 2.90
N GLU A 88 -19.18 0.49 3.73
CA GLU A 88 -20.56 0.85 3.39
C GLU A 88 -20.71 2.35 3.07
N HIS A 89 -19.94 3.19 3.75
CA HIS A 89 -19.97 4.64 3.56
C HIS A 89 -18.95 5.16 2.53
N ASN A 90 -18.21 4.28 1.83
CA ASN A 90 -17.11 4.66 0.93
C ASN A 90 -16.01 5.49 1.60
N MET A 91 -15.72 5.23 2.87
CA MET A 91 -14.75 5.98 3.68
C MET A 91 -13.44 5.22 3.92
N CYS A 92 -13.25 4.02 3.35
CA CYS A 92 -12.00 3.27 3.52
C CYS A 92 -10.77 4.14 3.14
N HIS A 93 -10.79 4.77 1.98
CA HIS A 93 -9.68 5.63 1.55
C HIS A 93 -9.37 6.81 2.51
N MET A 94 -10.30 7.17 3.41
CA MET A 94 -10.16 8.26 4.39
C MET A 94 -9.60 7.80 5.74
N ASN A 95 -9.44 6.50 5.99
CA ASN A 95 -8.87 6.01 7.24
C ASN A 95 -7.46 6.62 7.45
N PRO A 96 -7.24 7.39 8.53
CA PRO A 96 -6.01 8.17 8.69
C PRO A 96 -4.76 7.29 8.83
N ALA A 97 -4.88 6.12 9.47
CA ALA A 97 -3.77 5.18 9.59
C ALA A 97 -3.39 4.55 8.25
N ARG A 98 -4.39 4.23 7.42
CA ARG A 98 -4.18 3.75 6.04
C ARG A 98 -3.48 4.79 5.16
N VAL A 99 -3.91 6.04 5.22
CA VAL A 99 -3.28 7.15 4.49
C VAL A 99 -1.85 7.39 4.97
N ALA A 100 -1.63 7.38 6.29
CA ALA A 100 -0.29 7.53 6.88
C ALA A 100 0.65 6.40 6.44
N TRP A 101 0.17 5.16 6.41
CA TRP A 101 0.92 4.00 5.92
C TRP A 101 1.39 4.22 4.47
N VAL A 102 0.47 4.53 3.55
CA VAL A 102 0.80 4.72 2.12
C VAL A 102 1.86 5.82 1.95
N ARG A 103 1.71 6.95 2.65
CA ARG A 103 2.67 8.07 2.57
C ARG A 103 4.05 7.71 3.11
N ALA A 104 4.12 6.96 4.21
CA ALA A 104 5.38 6.48 4.76
C ALA A 104 6.14 5.60 3.75
N GLN A 105 5.45 4.77 2.96
CA GLN A 105 6.10 3.90 1.96
C GLN A 105 6.67 4.65 0.75
N THR A 106 6.12 5.83 0.43
CA THR A 106 6.59 6.68 -0.68
C THR A 106 7.72 7.64 -0.28
N GLY A 107 8.20 7.57 0.97
CA GLY A 107 9.22 8.49 1.48
C GLY A 107 8.70 9.92 1.72
N GLN A 108 7.39 10.14 1.66
CA GLN A 108 6.78 11.37 2.11
C GLN A 108 6.74 11.34 3.64
N ALA A 109 7.35 12.35 4.27
CA ALA A 109 7.54 12.39 5.71
C ALA A 109 6.22 12.18 6.46
N ALA A 110 6.09 11.04 7.16
CA ALA A 110 5.16 10.94 8.26
C ALA A 110 5.63 11.93 9.35
N PRO A 111 4.73 12.67 10.02
CA PRO A 111 5.10 13.71 10.99
C PRO A 111 5.61 13.15 12.33
N ILE A 112 6.21 11.96 12.36
CA ILE A 112 6.74 11.35 13.58
C ILE A 112 8.14 10.80 13.29
N ALA A 113 9.11 11.40 13.96
CA ALA A 113 10.53 11.20 13.79
C ALA A 113 11.02 9.88 14.41
N GLU A 114 10.57 8.71 13.94
CA GLU A 114 11.20 7.45 14.35
C GLU A 114 10.84 6.23 13.48
N VAL A 115 11.13 6.25 12.16
CA VAL A 115 11.09 4.99 11.40
C VAL A 115 12.29 4.88 10.46
N ARG A 116 13.44 4.52 11.04
CA ARG A 116 14.55 3.96 10.27
C ARG A 116 14.17 2.52 9.91
N GLY A 117 13.85 2.25 8.65
CA GLY A 117 13.81 0.87 8.16
C GLY A 117 12.81 0.56 7.06
N TRP A 118 11.74 1.33 6.87
CA TRP A 118 10.68 0.95 5.92
C TRP A 118 10.50 2.02 4.85
N ASN A 119 11.13 1.79 3.71
CA ASN A 119 10.84 2.49 2.48
C ASN A 119 10.93 1.45 1.36
N ALA A 120 9.80 0.83 1.00
CA ALA A 120 9.75 -0.05 -0.17
C ALA A 120 10.33 0.66 -1.41
N CYS A 121 10.11 1.97 -1.53
CA CYS A 121 10.64 2.80 -2.61
C CYS A 121 12.14 3.14 -2.51
N ARG A 122 12.75 3.21 -1.33
CA ARG A 122 14.19 3.54 -1.19
C ARG A 122 15.09 2.38 -1.64
N ALA A 123 14.65 1.13 -1.46
CA ALA A 123 15.37 -0.05 -1.95
C ALA A 123 15.34 -0.15 -3.48
N ALA A 124 14.19 0.15 -4.11
CA ALA A 124 14.01 0.08 -5.55
C ALA A 124 14.75 1.20 -6.32
N MET A 125 14.84 2.42 -5.76
CA MET A 125 15.46 3.57 -6.46
C MET A 125 17.00 3.58 -6.45
N LEU A 126 17.66 2.91 -5.49
CA LEU A 126 19.13 3.00 -5.33
C LEU A 126 19.97 2.15 -6.30
N LYS A 127 19.35 1.43 -7.26
CA LYS A 127 20.09 0.60 -8.23
C LYS A 127 19.87 0.98 -9.70
N GLY A 128 19.13 2.05 -9.97
CA GLY A 128 18.93 2.58 -11.33
C GLY A 128 20.15 3.34 -11.89
N ASP A 129 21.05 3.80 -11.03
CA ASP A 129 22.28 4.52 -11.42
C ASP A 129 23.50 3.61 -11.33
N LYS A 130 23.65 2.72 -12.31
CA LYS A 130 24.97 2.23 -12.72
C LYS A 130 25.03 2.28 -14.25
N SER A 131 25.49 3.42 -14.74
CA SER A 131 26.04 3.61 -16.08
C SER A 131 27.27 2.73 -16.30
#